data_AF-A0A090IPP8-F1
#
_entry.id   AF-A0A090IPP8-F1
#
_cell.length_a   1.000
_cell.length_b   1.000
_cell.length_c   1.000
_cell.angle_alpha   90.00
_cell.angle_beta   90.00
_cell.angle_gamma   90.00
#
_symmetry.space_group_name_H-M   'P 1'
#
loop_
_entity.id
_entity.type
_entity.pdbx_description
1 polymer ?
#
loop_
_entity_poly.entity_id
_entity_poly.type
_entity_poly.pdbx_seq_one_letter_code
_entity_poly.pdbx_strand_id
1 'polypeptide(L)'
;MNIFVATSPFQYICANEARVAYKTQNNILFLVKQNREPGISQLNHVFCEQDWDHVIWVERHQRTLNVPKAIKKAISINHGNASFDRFFYAEYNAWRTKLIRRNLNFNQEIYFDDGTTTVFEYELYIREEKTFYRPRFVQDLLLMLQGLKPIGKLEHFRNFEIFSIFKLLDPIHKSRTNHFSALKDKYGNRKIYDKESPIGFLGHGAVGGKNGKCIQTYLDEVSQFMQYVEHDVLYFPHRTELSEVAEQLKQLPRLKYHASTLPLEVELLDKEITLSGLYGTYSNAQYSISVLYPDVPVYNLIPSGKGINTTRQDSYTVIHRLFEKIAIPNIQI
;
A
#
# COMPACT_ATOMS: atom_id res chain seq x y z
N MET A 1 -16.66 -17.96 8.96
CA MET A 1 -16.46 -16.48 8.92
C MET A 1 -15.05 -16.16 8.42
N ASN A 2 -14.86 -14.98 7.85
CA ASN A 2 -13.57 -14.52 7.30
C ASN A 2 -13.03 -13.31 8.07
N ILE A 3 -11.71 -13.18 8.18
CA ILE A 3 -11.04 -12.03 8.81
C ILE A 3 -10.25 -11.27 7.76
N PHE A 4 -10.45 -9.96 7.68
CA PHE A 4 -9.67 -9.05 6.82
C PHE A 4 -8.92 -8.05 7.70
N VAL A 5 -7.67 -7.73 7.37
CA VAL A 5 -6.88 -6.71 8.08
C VAL A 5 -6.39 -5.66 7.09
N ALA A 6 -6.83 -4.41 7.28
CA ALA A 6 -6.37 -3.27 6.50
C ALA A 6 -5.83 -2.17 7.42
N THR A 7 -4.66 -1.64 7.06
CA THR A 7 -3.93 -0.65 7.88
C THR A 7 -3.68 0.68 7.17
N SER A 8 -4.07 0.81 5.90
CA SER A 8 -4.01 2.02 5.10
C SER A 8 -5.22 2.11 4.14
N PRO A 9 -5.52 3.30 3.56
CA PRO A 9 -6.56 3.44 2.55
C PRO A 9 -6.38 2.49 1.35
N PHE A 10 -5.15 2.36 0.84
CA PHE A 10 -4.84 1.46 -0.28
C PHE A 10 -5.08 -0.02 0.10
N GLN A 11 -4.65 -0.43 1.29
CA GLN A 11 -4.94 -1.79 1.78
C GLN A 11 -6.44 -2.04 1.96
N TYR A 12 -7.23 -1.03 2.32
CA TYR A 12 -8.68 -1.17 2.39
C TYR A 12 -9.28 -1.41 1.00
N ILE A 13 -8.84 -0.67 -0.02
CA ILE A 13 -9.24 -0.91 -1.42
C ILE A 13 -8.93 -2.36 -1.79
N CYS A 14 -7.69 -2.82 -1.57
CA CYS A 14 -7.29 -4.20 -1.88
C CYS A 14 -8.06 -5.26 -1.08
N ALA A 15 -8.40 -4.99 0.18
CA ALA A 15 -9.22 -5.87 1.00
C ALA A 15 -10.65 -6.00 0.42
N ASN A 16 -11.23 -4.90 -0.06
CA ASN A 16 -12.54 -4.91 -0.69
C ASN A 16 -12.52 -5.63 -2.04
N GLU A 17 -11.46 -5.43 -2.85
CA GLU A 17 -11.24 -6.22 -4.07
C GLU A 17 -11.21 -7.72 -3.77
N ALA A 18 -10.47 -8.13 -2.73
CA ALA A 18 -10.40 -9.52 -2.32
C ALA A 18 -11.77 -10.06 -1.88
N ARG A 19 -12.53 -9.29 -1.08
CA ARG A 19 -13.88 -9.69 -0.66
C ARG A 19 -14.79 -10.01 -1.85
N VAL A 20 -14.81 -9.13 -2.85
CA VAL A 20 -15.63 -9.30 -4.07
C VAL A 20 -15.10 -10.45 -4.93
N ALA A 21 -13.80 -10.48 -5.21
CA ALA A 21 -13.19 -11.48 -6.07
C ALA A 21 -13.38 -12.91 -5.53
N TYR A 22 -13.27 -13.09 -4.21
CA TYR A 22 -13.43 -14.38 -3.53
C TYR A 22 -14.87 -14.67 -3.12
N LYS A 23 -15.82 -13.76 -3.43
CA LYS A 23 -17.26 -13.87 -3.13
C LYS A 23 -17.51 -14.26 -1.67
N THR A 24 -16.76 -13.66 -0.75
CA THR A 24 -16.83 -14.05 0.67
C THR A 24 -18.05 -13.44 1.35
N GLN A 25 -18.61 -14.18 2.30
CA GLN A 25 -19.72 -13.76 3.16
C GLN A 25 -19.29 -13.91 4.63
N ASN A 26 -20.00 -13.27 5.56
CA ASN A 26 -19.70 -13.31 6.99
C ASN A 26 -18.26 -12.84 7.28
N ASN A 27 -17.97 -11.61 6.85
CA ASN A 27 -16.67 -10.96 6.85
C ASN A 27 -16.53 -10.00 8.04
N ILE A 28 -15.44 -10.15 8.78
CA ILE A 28 -15.04 -9.22 9.84
C ILE A 28 -13.83 -8.42 9.35
N LEU A 29 -13.97 -7.11 9.24
CA LEU A 29 -12.88 -6.18 8.91
C LEU A 29 -12.22 -5.63 10.16
N PHE A 30 -10.92 -5.87 10.31
CA PHE A 30 -10.06 -5.20 11.28
C PHE A 30 -9.48 -3.97 10.60
N LEU A 31 -10.10 -2.82 10.83
CA LEU A 31 -9.69 -1.55 10.21
C LEU A 31 -8.85 -0.73 11.18
N VAL A 32 -7.56 -0.57 10.87
CA VAL A 32 -6.66 0.21 11.75
C VAL A 32 -6.83 1.70 11.50
N LYS A 33 -7.08 2.45 12.58
CA LYS A 33 -7.23 3.91 12.50
C LYS A 33 -5.94 4.57 12.01
N GLN A 34 -6.12 5.56 11.14
CA GLN A 34 -5.04 6.46 10.72
C GLN A 34 -4.79 7.50 11.81
N ASN A 35 -3.56 8.01 11.89
CA ASN A 35 -3.14 8.91 12.96
C ASN A 35 -2.83 10.34 12.49
N ARG A 36 -2.89 10.60 11.18
CA ARG A 36 -2.57 11.89 10.55
C ARG A 36 -3.34 12.06 9.24
N GLU A 37 -3.62 13.31 8.89
CA GLU A 37 -4.05 13.69 7.54
C GLU A 37 -2.88 13.58 6.53
N PRO A 38 -3.15 13.38 5.23
CA PRO A 38 -4.47 13.15 4.62
C PRO A 38 -5.01 11.71 4.85
N GLY A 39 -4.28 10.84 5.55
CA GLY A 39 -4.65 9.44 5.68
C GLY A 39 -6.02 9.20 6.33
N ILE A 40 -6.41 10.03 7.30
CA ILE A 40 -7.72 9.95 7.96
C ILE A 40 -8.85 10.26 6.96
N SER A 41 -8.81 11.44 6.33
CA SER A 41 -9.81 11.85 5.34
C SER A 41 -9.89 10.90 4.15
N GLN A 42 -8.74 10.43 3.63
CA GLN A 42 -8.69 9.44 2.56
C GLN A 42 -9.35 8.12 2.94
N LEU A 43 -9.08 7.59 4.14
CA LEU A 43 -9.71 6.36 4.60
C LEU A 43 -11.22 6.52 4.72
N ASN A 44 -11.68 7.63 5.31
CA ASN A 44 -13.10 7.88 5.51
C ASN A 44 -13.87 7.98 4.19
N HIS A 45 -13.27 8.49 3.12
CA HIS A 45 -13.91 8.57 1.81
C HIS A 45 -14.03 7.21 1.10
N VAL A 46 -12.99 6.39 1.18
CA VAL A 46 -13.02 5.07 0.49
C VAL A 46 -13.82 4.05 1.28
N PHE A 47 -13.85 4.19 2.62
CA PHE A 47 -14.55 3.28 3.52
C PHE A 47 -16.06 3.33 3.33
N CYS A 48 -16.65 2.14 3.19
CA CYS A 48 -18.08 1.89 3.14
C CYS A 48 -18.38 0.79 4.18
N GLU A 49 -19.19 1.10 5.19
CA GLU A 49 -19.52 0.17 6.26
C GLU A 49 -20.44 -0.95 5.76
N GLN A 50 -21.34 -0.63 4.82
CA GLN A 50 -22.34 -1.55 4.27
C GLN A 50 -21.71 -2.71 3.47
N ASP A 51 -20.45 -2.58 3.07
CA ASP A 51 -19.70 -3.65 2.40
C ASP A 51 -19.31 -4.81 3.33
N TRP A 52 -19.43 -4.63 4.65
CA TRP A 52 -18.90 -5.55 5.67
C TRP A 52 -19.98 -5.98 6.66
N ASP A 53 -20.00 -7.26 7.00
CA ASP A 53 -20.91 -7.79 8.01
C ASP A 53 -20.56 -7.27 9.42
N HIS A 54 -19.26 -7.15 9.70
CA HIS A 54 -18.76 -6.56 10.94
C HIS A 54 -17.48 -5.74 10.73
N VAL A 55 -17.39 -4.60 11.42
CA VAL A 55 -16.17 -3.78 11.47
C VAL A 55 -15.64 -3.68 12.91
N ILE A 56 -14.37 -4.00 13.07
CA ILE A 56 -13.61 -3.83 14.31
C ILE A 56 -12.54 -2.76 14.06
N TRP A 57 -12.79 -1.56 14.56
CA TRP A 57 -11.80 -0.50 14.57
C TRP A 57 -10.66 -0.83 15.54
N VAL A 58 -9.43 -0.79 15.04
CA VAL A 58 -8.22 -1.09 15.81
C VAL A 58 -7.38 0.16 15.96
N GLU A 59 -7.09 0.54 17.20
CA GLU A 59 -6.19 1.65 17.48
C GLU A 59 -4.74 1.33 17.03
N ARG A 60 -4.07 2.33 16.48
CA ARG A 60 -2.68 2.18 15.99
C ARG A 60 -1.66 2.16 17.13
N HIS A 61 -1.92 2.90 18.20
CA HIS A 61 -1.09 2.95 19.40
C HIS A 61 -1.38 1.77 20.33
N GLN A 62 -0.49 1.50 21.30
CA GLN A 62 -0.67 0.45 22.31
C GLN A 62 -1.10 -0.91 21.71
N ARG A 63 -0.40 -1.35 20.66
CA ARG A 63 -0.76 -2.57 19.90
C ARG A 63 -0.90 -3.82 20.76
N THR A 64 -0.14 -3.92 21.85
CA THR A 64 -0.20 -5.01 22.85
C THR A 64 -1.51 -5.03 23.65
N LEU A 65 -2.32 -3.97 23.63
CA LEU A 65 -3.65 -3.93 24.26
C LEU A 65 -4.76 -3.99 23.21
N ASN A 66 -4.60 -3.25 22.11
CA ASN A 66 -5.67 -3.06 21.14
C ASN A 66 -5.83 -4.24 20.17
N VAL A 67 -4.75 -4.93 19.79
CA VAL A 67 -4.87 -6.13 18.95
C VAL A 67 -5.49 -7.30 19.71
N PRO A 68 -5.13 -7.58 20.98
CA PRO A 68 -5.83 -8.59 21.77
C PRO A 68 -7.33 -8.34 21.94
N LYS A 69 -7.73 -7.08 22.18
CA LYS A 69 -9.15 -6.70 22.21
C LYS A 69 -9.87 -7.03 20.91
N ALA A 70 -9.24 -6.74 19.77
CA ALA A 70 -9.80 -7.05 18.45
C ALA A 70 -9.95 -8.56 18.23
N ILE A 71 -8.95 -9.36 18.59
CA ILE A 71 -8.99 -10.83 18.51
C ILE A 71 -10.15 -11.38 19.35
N LYS A 72 -10.27 -10.96 20.62
CA LYS A 72 -11.36 -11.39 21.51
C LYS A 72 -12.73 -10.98 20.98
N LYS A 73 -12.85 -9.77 20.43
CA LYS A 73 -14.10 -9.29 19.82
C LYS A 73 -14.48 -10.13 18.59
N ALA A 74 -13.52 -10.51 17.74
CA ALA A 74 -13.78 -11.38 16.60
C ALA A 74 -14.23 -12.78 17.03
N ILE A 75 -13.63 -13.36 18.06
CA ILE A 75 -14.07 -14.64 18.66
C ILE A 75 -15.51 -14.51 19.19
N SER A 76 -15.83 -13.41 19.87
CA SER A 76 -17.19 -13.15 20.38
C SER A 76 -18.21 -13.05 19.25
N ILE A 77 -17.90 -12.31 18.18
CA ILE A 77 -18.73 -12.21 16.97
C ILE A 77 -18.93 -13.60 16.33
N ASN A 78 -17.89 -14.44 16.34
CA ASN A 78 -17.94 -15.82 15.85
C ASN A 78 -18.45 -16.80 16.92
N HIS A 79 -19.37 -16.37 17.79
CA HIS A 79 -20.03 -17.20 18.81
C HIS A 79 -19.08 -17.97 19.75
N GLY A 80 -17.93 -17.37 20.09
CA GLY A 80 -16.92 -18.01 20.94
C GLY A 80 -15.94 -18.92 20.19
N ASN A 81 -16.09 -19.10 18.87
CA ASN A 81 -15.21 -19.94 18.06
C ASN A 81 -13.98 -19.16 17.57
N ALA A 82 -12.79 -19.72 17.78
CA ALA A 82 -11.52 -19.16 17.30
C ALA A 82 -11.14 -19.61 15.88
N SER A 83 -11.98 -20.43 15.23
CA SER A 83 -11.73 -20.97 13.89
C SER A 83 -12.50 -20.17 12.83
N PHE A 84 -11.78 -19.79 11.79
CA PHE A 84 -12.25 -18.97 10.68
C PHE A 84 -11.86 -19.64 9.35
N ASP A 85 -12.60 -19.34 8.29
CA ASP A 85 -12.38 -19.97 6.98
C ASP A 85 -11.12 -19.39 6.33
N ARG A 86 -11.05 -18.07 6.24
CA ARG A 86 -9.97 -17.36 5.55
C ARG A 86 -9.46 -16.17 6.35
N PHE A 87 -8.15 -15.93 6.21
CA PHE A 87 -7.48 -14.75 6.73
C PHE A 87 -6.86 -13.93 5.59
N PHE A 88 -7.35 -12.71 5.40
CA PHE A 88 -6.90 -11.77 4.39
C PHE A 88 -6.05 -10.66 5.02
N TYR A 89 -4.84 -10.43 4.51
CA TYR A 89 -3.94 -9.39 5.05
C TYR A 89 -2.93 -8.88 4.02
N ALA A 90 -2.41 -7.65 4.23
CA ALA A 90 -1.48 -6.99 3.31
C ALA A 90 -0.02 -6.97 3.75
N GLU A 91 0.25 -7.13 5.05
CA GLU A 91 1.60 -7.05 5.61
C GLU A 91 1.99 -8.43 6.16
N TYR A 92 2.88 -9.14 5.46
CA TYR A 92 3.20 -10.54 5.73
C TYR A 92 3.92 -10.69 7.07
N ASN A 93 4.93 -9.86 7.33
CA ASN A 93 5.71 -9.92 8.57
C ASN A 93 5.29 -8.90 9.64
N ALA A 94 4.14 -8.26 9.47
CA ALA A 94 3.61 -7.36 10.49
C ALA A 94 3.28 -8.11 11.79
N TRP A 95 3.70 -7.52 12.92
CA TRP A 95 3.44 -8.06 14.26
C TRP A 95 1.95 -8.32 14.52
N ARG A 96 1.06 -7.46 14.02
CA ARG A 96 -0.40 -7.62 14.16
C ARG A 96 -0.88 -8.87 13.44
N THR A 97 -0.53 -9.02 12.15
CA THR A 97 -0.85 -10.18 11.33
C THR A 97 -0.40 -11.46 12.01
N LYS A 98 0.85 -11.50 12.46
CA LYS A 98 1.43 -12.67 13.12
C LYS A 98 0.77 -12.97 14.48
N LEU A 99 0.36 -11.95 15.24
CA LEU A 99 -0.36 -12.16 16.50
C LEU A 99 -1.76 -12.72 16.28
N ILE A 100 -2.49 -12.21 15.27
CA ILE A 100 -3.80 -12.73 14.88
C ILE A 100 -3.66 -14.20 14.46
N ARG A 101 -2.73 -14.50 13.55
CA ARG A 101 -2.41 -15.85 13.08
C ARG A 101 -2.06 -16.83 14.20
N ARG A 102 -1.38 -16.36 15.25
CA ARG A 102 -1.03 -17.22 16.40
C ARG A 102 -2.24 -17.59 17.27
N ASN A 103 -3.25 -16.73 17.33
CA ASN A 103 -4.34 -16.84 18.31
C ASN A 103 -5.69 -17.21 17.69
N LEU A 104 -5.81 -17.21 16.36
CA LEU A 104 -6.97 -17.67 15.62
C LEU A 104 -6.54 -18.80 14.67
N ASN A 105 -7.45 -19.74 14.41
CA ASN A 105 -7.22 -20.82 13.45
C ASN A 105 -7.85 -20.45 12.11
N PHE A 106 -7.14 -20.74 11.02
CA PHE A 106 -7.58 -20.45 9.66
C PHE A 106 -7.44 -21.68 8.77
N ASN A 107 -8.36 -21.86 7.81
CA ASN A 107 -8.22 -22.91 6.80
C ASN A 107 -7.35 -22.45 5.63
N GLN A 108 -7.36 -21.14 5.31
CA GLN A 108 -6.60 -20.54 4.22
C GLN A 108 -6.10 -19.13 4.61
N GLU A 109 -4.90 -18.77 4.15
CA GLU A 109 -4.38 -17.41 4.20
C GLU A 109 -4.33 -16.81 2.79
N ILE A 110 -4.80 -15.57 2.65
CA ILE A 110 -4.75 -14.79 1.42
C ILE A 110 -3.97 -13.51 1.68
N TYR A 111 -2.83 -13.38 1.02
CA TYR A 111 -1.99 -12.20 1.08
C TYR A 111 -2.33 -11.25 -0.06
N PHE A 112 -2.73 -10.01 0.25
CA PHE A 112 -3.06 -8.99 -0.74
C PHE A 112 -2.10 -7.79 -0.71
N ASP A 113 -2.28 -6.85 -1.63
CA ASP A 113 -1.28 -5.80 -1.86
C ASP A 113 -1.16 -4.75 -0.73
N ASP A 114 0.09 -4.42 -0.38
CA ASP A 114 0.53 -3.24 0.39
C ASP A 114 1.41 -2.32 -0.48
N GLY A 115 1.09 -2.27 -1.78
CA GLY A 115 1.90 -1.62 -2.80
C GLY A 115 3.19 -2.38 -3.08
N THR A 116 4.27 -1.70 -3.45
CA THR A 116 5.52 -2.38 -3.86
C THR A 116 6.12 -3.25 -2.75
N THR A 117 5.81 -2.96 -1.48
CA THR A 117 6.12 -3.81 -0.31
C THR A 117 5.76 -5.27 -0.54
N THR A 118 4.66 -5.55 -1.26
CA THR A 118 4.22 -6.90 -1.62
C THR A 118 5.28 -7.68 -2.38
N VAL A 119 5.94 -7.03 -3.34
CA VAL A 119 7.01 -7.66 -4.11
C VAL A 119 8.24 -7.90 -3.24
N PHE A 120 8.59 -6.94 -2.36
CA PHE A 120 9.71 -7.11 -1.42
C PHE A 120 9.46 -8.24 -0.43
N GLU A 121 8.30 -8.27 0.21
CA GLU A 121 7.97 -9.33 1.18
C GLU A 121 7.92 -10.69 0.49
N TYR A 122 7.44 -10.73 -0.77
CA TYR A 122 7.45 -11.95 -1.55
C TYR A 122 8.86 -12.50 -1.74
N GLU A 123 9.78 -11.70 -2.28
CA GLU A 123 11.15 -12.15 -2.54
C GLU A 123 11.94 -12.42 -1.25
N LEU A 124 11.77 -11.59 -0.21
CA LEU A 124 12.58 -11.69 1.00
C LEU A 124 12.11 -12.78 1.96
N TYR A 125 10.80 -13.04 2.04
CA TYR A 125 10.23 -13.85 3.12
C TYR A 125 9.27 -14.94 2.64
N ILE A 126 8.41 -14.64 1.67
CA ILE A 126 7.34 -15.58 1.27
C ILE A 126 7.92 -16.68 0.38
N ARG A 127 8.71 -16.33 -0.65
CA ARG A 127 9.31 -17.27 -1.59
C ARG A 127 10.15 -18.34 -0.91
N GLU A 128 10.96 -17.95 0.07
CA GLU A 128 11.80 -18.89 0.82
C GLU A 128 11.07 -19.48 2.05
N GLU A 129 9.76 -19.25 2.18
CA GLU A 129 8.93 -19.73 3.28
C GLU A 129 9.53 -19.43 4.68
N LYS A 130 10.17 -18.27 4.82
CA LYS A 130 10.96 -17.95 6.01
C LYS A 130 10.11 -18.00 7.27
N THR A 131 10.63 -18.69 8.29
CA THR A 131 10.04 -18.71 9.62
C THR A 131 10.15 -17.33 10.25
N PHE A 132 9.01 -16.77 10.65
CA PHE A 132 8.98 -15.53 11.41
C PHE A 132 9.44 -15.79 12.84
N TYR A 133 10.35 -14.95 13.35
CA TYR A 133 10.76 -14.96 14.75
C TYR A 133 11.09 -13.54 15.23
N ARG A 134 10.37 -13.09 16.27
CA ARG A 134 10.61 -11.78 16.89
C ARG A 134 10.21 -11.78 18.37
N PRO A 135 11.05 -12.33 19.27
CA PRO A 135 10.72 -12.40 20.70
C PRO A 135 10.72 -11.00 21.32
N ARG A 136 9.80 -10.76 22.26
CA ARG A 136 9.65 -9.47 22.95
C ARG A 136 9.15 -9.68 24.37
N PHE A 137 10.06 -10.04 25.28
CA PHE A 137 9.75 -10.51 26.63
C PHE A 137 8.63 -9.74 27.36
N VAL A 138 8.76 -8.41 27.48
CA VAL A 138 7.76 -7.58 28.19
C VAL A 138 6.40 -7.62 27.49
N GLN A 139 6.37 -7.45 26.17
CA GLN A 139 5.12 -7.49 25.41
C GLN A 139 4.50 -8.89 25.41
N ASP A 140 5.31 -9.94 25.36
CA ASP A 140 4.88 -11.33 25.39
C ASP A 140 4.23 -11.67 26.74
N LEU A 141 4.81 -11.20 27.86
CA LEU A 141 4.19 -11.31 29.19
C LEU A 141 2.83 -10.61 29.25
N LEU A 142 2.73 -9.38 28.73
CA LEU A 142 1.46 -8.65 28.67
C LEU A 142 0.40 -9.35 27.80
N LEU A 143 0.81 -10.05 26.75
CA LEU A 143 -0.10 -10.87 25.94
C LEU A 143 -0.62 -12.08 26.73
N MET A 144 0.27 -12.77 27.45
CA MET A 144 -0.11 -13.92 28.29
C MET A 144 -1.07 -13.54 29.40
N LEU A 145 -0.86 -12.40 30.07
CA LEU A 145 -1.78 -11.87 31.08
C LEU A 145 -3.16 -11.54 30.51
N GLN A 146 -3.25 -11.26 29.20
CA GLN A 146 -4.51 -11.08 28.49
C GLN A 146 -5.11 -12.40 27.98
N GLY A 147 -4.53 -13.55 28.31
CA GLY A 147 -5.00 -14.87 27.87
C GLY A 147 -4.68 -15.18 26.41
N LEU A 148 -3.72 -14.49 25.80
CA LEU A 148 -3.26 -14.76 24.43
C LEU A 148 -1.87 -15.40 24.41
N LYS A 149 -1.61 -16.16 23.36
CA LYS A 149 -0.30 -16.76 23.07
C LYS A 149 0.61 -15.70 22.44
N PRO A 150 1.83 -15.50 22.97
CA PRO A 150 2.89 -14.75 22.30
C PRO A 150 3.19 -15.31 20.91
N ILE A 151 3.68 -14.47 20.00
CA ILE A 151 3.90 -14.86 18.60
C ILE A 151 4.92 -16.00 18.49
N GLY A 152 6.07 -15.89 19.16
CA GLY A 152 7.14 -16.89 19.08
C GLY A 152 7.64 -17.14 17.65
N LYS A 153 7.94 -18.40 17.32
CA LYS A 153 8.31 -18.85 15.98
C LYS A 153 7.09 -19.27 15.18
N LEU A 154 6.89 -18.69 14.01
CA LEU A 154 5.76 -18.97 13.12
C LEU A 154 6.26 -19.35 11.73
N GLU A 155 6.08 -20.62 11.35
CA GLU A 155 6.42 -21.15 10.02
C GLU A 155 5.51 -20.59 8.93
N HIS A 156 5.85 -20.78 7.65
CA HIS A 156 4.95 -20.44 6.55
C HIS A 156 3.61 -21.19 6.65
N PHE A 157 2.53 -20.60 6.12
CA PHE A 157 1.21 -21.23 6.19
C PHE A 157 0.99 -22.09 4.95
N ARG A 158 0.71 -23.39 5.12
CA ARG A 158 0.68 -24.33 3.98
C ARG A 158 -0.38 -24.00 2.93
N ASN A 159 -1.58 -23.58 3.34
CA ASN A 159 -2.66 -23.23 2.41
C ASN A 159 -2.69 -21.70 2.19
N PHE A 160 -1.69 -21.22 1.47
CA PHE A 160 -1.45 -19.80 1.23
C PHE A 160 -1.68 -19.44 -0.24
N GLU A 161 -2.36 -18.32 -0.47
CA GLU A 161 -2.64 -17.77 -1.80
C GLU A 161 -2.30 -16.27 -1.84
N ILE A 162 -1.80 -15.80 -2.98
CA ILE A 162 -1.48 -14.39 -3.20
C ILE A 162 -2.56 -13.77 -4.08
N PHE A 163 -3.15 -12.66 -3.64
CA PHE A 163 -4.09 -11.87 -4.43
C PHE A 163 -3.47 -10.50 -4.73
N SER A 164 -2.89 -10.34 -5.92
CA SER A 164 -2.01 -9.21 -6.18
C SER A 164 -2.22 -8.58 -7.55
N ILE A 165 -2.05 -7.26 -7.62
CA ILE A 165 -1.91 -6.54 -8.89
C ILE A 165 -0.58 -6.84 -9.57
N PHE A 166 0.43 -7.26 -8.79
CA PHE A 166 1.77 -7.50 -9.28
C PHE A 166 1.87 -8.86 -9.98
N LYS A 167 2.47 -8.86 -11.17
CA LYS A 167 2.92 -10.11 -11.80
C LYS A 167 4.22 -10.56 -11.13
N LEU A 168 4.10 -11.46 -10.16
CA LEU A 168 5.26 -12.09 -9.54
C LEU A 168 6.01 -12.96 -10.56
N LEU A 169 7.33 -12.85 -10.60
CA LEU A 169 8.16 -13.71 -11.46
C LEU A 169 8.29 -15.10 -10.84
N ASP A 170 8.05 -16.13 -11.64
CA ASP A 170 8.13 -17.54 -11.23
C ASP A 170 7.49 -17.80 -9.86
N PRO A 171 6.17 -17.55 -9.71
CA PRO A 171 5.50 -17.69 -8.43
C PRO A 171 5.42 -19.17 -8.05
N ILE A 172 5.92 -19.52 -6.87
CA ILE A 172 5.83 -20.89 -6.33
C ILE A 172 4.53 -21.11 -5.54
N HIS A 173 3.89 -20.01 -5.13
CA HIS A 173 2.63 -20.00 -4.42
C HIS A 173 1.49 -19.78 -5.41
N LYS A 174 0.31 -20.33 -5.10
CA LYS A 174 -0.90 -20.03 -5.85
C LYS A 174 -1.14 -18.52 -5.84
N SER A 175 -1.44 -17.96 -7.00
CA SER A 175 -1.72 -16.55 -7.14
C SER A 175 -2.99 -16.30 -7.95
N ARG A 176 -3.62 -15.17 -7.66
CA ARG A 176 -4.77 -14.63 -8.36
C ARG A 176 -4.55 -13.15 -8.59
N THR A 177 -4.80 -12.70 -9.81
CA THR A 177 -4.60 -11.29 -10.16
C THR A 177 -5.73 -10.43 -9.61
N ASN A 178 -5.35 -9.30 -9.01
CA ASN A 178 -6.27 -8.22 -8.67
C ASN A 178 -6.35 -7.26 -9.88
N HIS A 179 -7.57 -7.05 -10.40
CA HIS A 179 -7.83 -6.19 -11.55
C HIS A 179 -8.54 -4.87 -11.18
N PHE A 180 -8.68 -4.60 -9.88
CA PHE A 180 -9.46 -3.46 -9.36
C PHE A 180 -10.90 -3.41 -9.90
N SER A 181 -11.54 -4.56 -10.07
CA SER A 181 -12.88 -4.64 -10.63
C SER A 181 -13.91 -3.97 -9.72
N ALA A 182 -13.84 -4.16 -8.39
CA ALA A 182 -14.81 -3.57 -7.48
C ALA A 182 -14.67 -2.03 -7.41
N LEU A 183 -13.44 -1.52 -7.51
CA LEU A 183 -13.15 -0.10 -7.58
C LEU A 183 -13.71 0.52 -8.86
N LYS A 184 -13.51 -0.15 -10.01
CA LYS A 184 -14.06 0.26 -11.30
C LYS A 184 -15.58 0.24 -11.32
N ASP A 185 -16.21 -0.74 -10.68
CA ASP A 185 -17.67 -0.79 -10.58
C ASP A 185 -18.22 0.36 -9.73
N LYS A 186 -17.50 0.76 -8.68
CA LYS A 186 -17.91 1.84 -7.76
C LYS A 186 -17.69 3.24 -8.31
N TYR A 187 -16.52 3.50 -8.91
CA TYR A 187 -16.10 4.83 -9.36
C TYR A 187 -16.16 5.02 -10.88
N GLY A 188 -16.56 3.97 -11.61
CA GLY A 188 -16.56 3.93 -13.06
C GLY A 188 -15.23 3.47 -13.66
N ASN A 189 -15.24 3.26 -14.97
CA ASN A 189 -14.09 2.80 -15.75
C ASN A 189 -13.87 3.70 -16.97
N ARG A 190 -13.88 5.03 -16.75
CA ARG A 190 -13.62 5.98 -17.83
C ARG A 190 -12.15 6.01 -18.20
N LYS A 191 -11.87 6.40 -19.44
CA LYS A 191 -10.51 6.69 -19.87
C LYS A 191 -10.03 7.98 -19.22
N ILE A 192 -8.85 7.94 -18.62
CA ILE A 192 -8.17 9.10 -18.05
C ILE A 192 -6.94 9.51 -18.87
N TYR A 193 -6.67 8.83 -19.97
CA TYR A 193 -5.60 9.21 -20.89
C TYR A 193 -6.10 10.22 -21.91
N ASP A 194 -5.36 11.31 -22.04
CA ASP A 194 -5.50 12.28 -23.13
C ASP A 194 -4.12 12.89 -23.44
N LYS A 195 -3.73 12.84 -24.71
CA LYS A 195 -2.42 13.32 -25.17
C LYS A 195 -2.20 14.81 -24.97
N GLU A 196 -3.26 15.63 -24.96
CA GLU A 196 -3.15 17.09 -24.79
C GLU A 196 -3.25 17.52 -23.31
N SER A 197 -3.54 16.57 -22.42
CA SER A 197 -3.66 16.82 -20.97
C SER A 197 -2.29 17.00 -20.30
N PRO A 198 -2.23 17.61 -19.10
CA PRO A 198 -0.97 17.77 -18.38
C PRO A 198 -0.31 16.42 -18.04
N ILE A 199 0.99 16.46 -17.79
CA ILE A 199 1.74 15.31 -17.31
C ILE A 199 1.64 15.24 -15.80
N GLY A 200 1.31 14.07 -15.27
CA GLY A 200 1.32 13.81 -13.83
C GLY A 200 2.73 13.61 -13.32
N PHE A 201 3.08 14.23 -12.20
CA PHE A 201 4.33 13.99 -11.49
C PHE A 201 4.07 13.61 -10.03
N LEU A 202 4.61 12.47 -9.60
CA LEU A 202 4.44 11.95 -8.24
C LEU A 202 5.53 12.47 -7.31
N GLY A 203 5.08 13.12 -6.24
CA GLY A 203 5.91 13.64 -5.17
C GLY A 203 6.65 12.56 -4.38
N HIS A 204 7.74 12.96 -3.70
CA HIS A 204 8.55 12.06 -2.89
C HIS A 204 8.40 12.34 -1.39
N GLY A 205 8.09 11.30 -0.60
CA GLY A 205 7.78 11.45 0.83
C GLY A 205 8.97 11.70 1.76
N ALA A 206 10.20 11.50 1.29
CA ALA A 206 11.41 11.60 2.09
C ALA A 206 12.31 12.73 1.59
N VAL A 207 11.79 13.95 1.55
CA VAL A 207 12.50 15.19 1.18
C VAL A 207 12.58 16.11 2.39
N GLY A 208 13.75 16.72 2.65
CA GLY A 208 14.00 17.66 3.76
C GLY A 208 14.12 17.01 5.16
N GLY A 209 13.72 15.75 5.32
CA GLY A 209 13.83 15.03 6.59
C GLY A 209 15.20 14.41 6.87
N LYS A 210 15.42 13.95 8.12
CA LYS A 210 16.62 13.19 8.52
C LYS A 210 16.77 11.94 7.65
N ASN A 211 17.91 11.82 6.95
CA ASN A 211 18.21 10.77 5.96
C ASN A 211 17.33 10.81 4.69
N GLY A 212 16.62 11.92 4.45
CA GLY A 212 15.90 12.20 3.21
C GLY A 212 16.76 12.90 2.17
N LYS A 213 16.21 13.08 0.96
CA LYS A 213 16.81 13.92 -0.09
C LYS A 213 16.80 15.38 0.35
N CYS A 214 17.86 16.13 0.03
CA CYS A 214 17.87 17.57 0.25
C CYS A 214 16.75 18.25 -0.54
N ILE A 215 16.12 19.29 0.03
CA ILE A 215 15.04 20.04 -0.64
C ILE A 215 15.54 20.62 -1.97
N GLN A 216 16.70 21.31 -1.96
CA GLN A 216 17.25 21.92 -3.18
C GLN A 216 17.49 20.88 -4.28
N THR A 217 18.12 19.76 -3.94
CA THR A 217 18.35 18.66 -4.90
C THR A 217 17.05 18.14 -5.50
N TYR A 218 15.99 18.04 -4.70
CA TYR A 218 14.68 17.62 -5.20
C TYR A 218 14.04 18.65 -6.14
N LEU A 219 14.13 19.93 -5.81
CA LEU A 219 13.63 21.01 -6.66
C LEU A 219 14.39 21.10 -7.99
N ASP A 220 15.71 20.87 -7.96
CA ASP A 220 16.54 20.82 -9.17
C ASP A 220 16.10 19.67 -10.08
N GLU A 221 15.82 18.48 -9.52
CA GLU A 221 15.30 17.33 -10.26
C GLU A 221 13.91 17.60 -10.87
N VAL A 222 13.01 18.22 -10.10
CA VAL A 222 11.68 18.60 -10.62
C VAL A 222 11.82 19.64 -11.73
N SER A 223 12.72 20.61 -11.58
CA SER A 223 12.97 21.63 -12.60
C SER A 223 13.58 21.05 -13.87
N GLN A 224 14.52 20.10 -13.75
CA GLN A 224 15.08 19.35 -14.88
C GLN A 224 14.00 18.55 -15.60
N PHE A 225 13.13 17.88 -14.86
CA PHE A 225 11.99 17.19 -15.43
C PHE A 225 11.06 18.14 -16.20
N MET A 226 10.77 19.32 -15.65
CA MET A 226 9.93 20.33 -16.32
C MET A 226 10.56 20.91 -17.59
N GLN A 227 11.89 20.89 -17.71
CA GLN A 227 12.60 21.24 -18.95
C GLN A 227 12.58 20.10 -19.97
N TYR A 228 12.57 18.85 -19.50
CA TYR A 228 12.48 17.66 -20.34
C TYR A 228 11.10 17.51 -20.99
N VAL A 229 10.04 18.00 -20.34
CA VAL A 229 8.66 17.89 -20.85
C VAL A 229 8.09 19.20 -21.41
N GLU A 230 7.38 19.11 -22.52
CA GLU A 230 6.74 20.26 -23.17
C GLU A 230 5.37 20.62 -22.55
N HIS A 231 4.70 19.67 -21.89
CA HIS A 231 3.36 19.87 -21.31
C HIS A 231 3.41 20.55 -19.95
N ASP A 232 2.28 21.11 -19.49
CA ASP A 232 2.13 21.52 -18.10
C ASP A 232 2.20 20.31 -17.17
N VAL A 233 2.72 20.52 -15.95
CA VAL A 233 2.89 19.46 -14.96
C VAL A 233 1.83 19.57 -13.87
N LEU A 234 1.07 18.49 -13.67
CA LEU A 234 0.19 18.31 -12.52
C LEU A 234 0.92 17.51 -11.44
N TYR A 235 1.34 18.20 -10.38
CA TYR A 235 2.12 17.61 -9.30
C TYR A 235 1.22 17.02 -8.22
N PHE A 236 1.40 15.73 -7.91
CA PHE A 236 0.69 15.02 -6.86
C PHE A 236 1.62 14.81 -5.66
N PRO A 237 1.46 15.58 -4.57
CA PRO A 237 2.37 15.50 -3.43
C PRO A 237 2.27 14.16 -2.72
N HIS A 238 3.39 13.72 -2.14
CA HIS A 238 3.35 12.57 -1.26
C HIS A 238 2.64 12.96 0.06
N ARG A 239 1.88 12.02 0.65
CA ARG A 239 1.16 12.23 1.93
C ARG A 239 2.02 12.66 3.13
N THR A 240 3.34 12.56 3.03
CA THR A 240 4.31 12.95 4.08
C THR A 240 5.24 14.07 3.62
N GLU A 241 4.93 14.72 2.50
CA GLU A 241 5.68 15.86 2.02
C GLU A 241 5.64 17.01 3.05
N LEU A 242 6.78 17.66 3.23
CA LEU A 242 6.91 18.78 4.15
C LEU A 242 6.28 20.03 3.51
N SER A 243 5.65 20.87 4.33
CA SER A 243 5.05 22.12 3.87
C SER A 243 6.05 23.04 3.17
N GLU A 244 7.31 23.06 3.62
CA GLU A 244 8.38 23.84 3.00
C GLU A 244 8.66 23.41 1.54
N VAL A 245 8.58 22.11 1.25
CA VAL A 245 8.73 21.59 -0.11
C VAL A 245 7.54 22.03 -0.96
N ALA A 246 6.33 21.89 -0.43
CA ALA A 246 5.10 22.29 -1.10
C ALA A 246 5.08 23.78 -1.47
N GLU A 247 5.48 24.66 -0.54
CA GLU A 247 5.51 26.10 -0.79
C GLU A 247 6.52 26.48 -1.89
N GLN A 248 7.67 25.81 -1.97
CA GLN A 248 8.65 26.05 -3.03
C GLN A 248 8.17 25.52 -4.39
N LEU A 249 7.57 24.32 -4.43
CA LEU A 249 7.05 23.74 -5.66
C LEU A 249 5.92 24.59 -6.27
N LYS A 250 5.04 25.17 -5.45
CA LYS A 250 3.96 26.06 -5.91
C LYS A 250 4.45 27.30 -6.66
N GLN A 251 5.72 27.70 -6.48
CA GLN A 251 6.30 28.86 -7.17
C GLN A 251 6.85 28.50 -8.56
N LEU A 252 6.95 27.22 -8.92
CA LEU A 252 7.52 26.81 -10.19
C LEU A 252 6.54 27.08 -11.35
N PRO A 253 6.97 27.79 -12.41
CA PRO A 253 6.09 28.11 -13.55
C PRO A 253 5.73 26.83 -14.32
N ARG A 254 4.48 26.69 -14.79
CA ARG A 254 3.93 25.47 -15.46
C ARG A 254 3.77 24.25 -14.55
N LEU A 255 3.97 24.38 -13.24
CA LEU A 255 3.63 23.33 -12.27
C LEU A 255 2.36 23.70 -11.50
N LYS A 256 1.34 22.86 -11.60
CA LYS A 256 0.12 22.95 -10.79
C LYS A 256 0.18 21.95 -9.65
N TYR A 257 0.22 22.45 -8.42
CA TYR A 257 0.23 21.61 -7.22
C TYR A 257 -1.19 21.10 -6.91
N HIS A 258 -1.42 19.80 -7.03
CA HIS A 258 -2.72 19.14 -6.81
C HIS A 258 -2.76 18.43 -5.45
N ALA A 259 -3.34 19.07 -4.44
CA ALA A 259 -3.50 18.46 -3.12
C ALA A 259 -4.59 17.39 -3.14
N SER A 260 -4.23 16.13 -3.43
CA SER A 260 -5.17 15.01 -3.52
C SER A 260 -5.97 14.81 -2.23
N THR A 261 -7.29 14.69 -2.39
CA THR A 261 -8.22 14.40 -1.29
C THR A 261 -8.45 12.91 -1.07
N LEU A 262 -8.15 12.10 -2.10
CA LEU A 262 -8.30 10.65 -2.14
C LEU A 262 -6.94 10.00 -2.47
N PRO A 263 -6.80 8.67 -2.26
CA PRO A 263 -5.72 7.91 -2.89
C PRO A 263 -5.72 8.16 -4.40
N LEU A 264 -4.54 8.25 -5.02
CA LEU A 264 -4.44 8.67 -6.42
C LEU A 264 -5.23 7.76 -7.37
N GLU A 265 -5.31 6.48 -7.06
CA GLU A 265 -6.09 5.48 -7.79
C GLU A 265 -7.56 5.90 -7.92
N VAL A 266 -8.11 6.57 -6.91
CA VAL A 266 -9.50 7.02 -6.87
C VAL A 266 -9.62 8.48 -7.29
N GLU A 267 -8.68 9.33 -6.90
CA GLU A 267 -8.70 10.78 -7.16
C GLU A 267 -8.87 11.08 -8.67
N LEU A 268 -8.18 10.36 -9.55
CA LEU A 268 -8.27 10.58 -11.00
C LEU A 268 -9.67 10.27 -11.56
N LEU A 269 -10.35 9.23 -11.03
CA LEU A 269 -11.72 8.87 -11.40
C LEU A 269 -12.79 9.71 -10.68
N ASP A 270 -12.52 10.21 -9.49
CA ASP A 270 -13.49 11.06 -8.78
C ASP A 270 -13.49 12.49 -9.33
N LYS A 271 -12.30 13.03 -9.66
CA LYS A 271 -12.11 14.45 -10.02
C LYS A 271 -12.01 14.74 -11.52
N GLU A 272 -12.18 13.73 -12.37
CA GLU A 272 -12.12 13.91 -13.83
C GLU A 272 -10.78 14.43 -14.32
N ILE A 273 -9.71 13.98 -13.64
CA ILE A 273 -8.35 14.32 -14.01
C ILE A 273 -7.90 13.38 -15.13
N THR A 274 -7.58 13.98 -16.27
CA THR A 274 -6.93 13.33 -17.40
C THR A 274 -5.44 13.64 -17.40
N LEU A 275 -4.62 12.70 -17.89
CA LEU A 275 -3.16 12.79 -17.95
C LEU A 275 -2.64 12.33 -19.31
N SER A 276 -1.60 12.99 -19.83
CA SER A 276 -0.85 12.52 -21.01
C SER A 276 0.26 11.51 -20.66
N GLY A 277 0.64 11.46 -19.39
CA GLY A 277 1.55 10.47 -18.81
C GLY A 277 1.71 10.66 -17.30
N LEU A 278 2.30 9.68 -16.61
CA LEU A 278 2.57 9.74 -15.19
C LEU A 278 4.02 9.37 -14.88
N TYR A 279 4.71 10.28 -14.19
CA TYR A 279 6.12 10.15 -13.85
C TYR A 279 6.31 10.13 -12.34
N GLY A 280 7.32 9.41 -11.88
CA GLY A 280 7.68 9.35 -10.47
C GLY A 280 8.93 8.53 -10.25
N THR A 281 9.40 8.47 -9.01
CA THR A 281 10.57 7.67 -8.63
C THR A 281 10.14 6.52 -7.74
N TYR A 282 10.02 5.33 -8.33
CA TYR A 282 9.70 4.06 -7.67
C TYR A 282 8.49 4.11 -6.70
N SER A 283 7.44 4.84 -7.08
CA SER A 283 6.23 5.00 -6.27
C SER A 283 5.25 3.85 -6.49
N ASN A 284 4.61 3.40 -5.40
CA ASN A 284 3.52 2.42 -5.45
C ASN A 284 2.41 2.84 -6.42
N ALA A 285 2.12 4.14 -6.45
CA ALA A 285 1.07 4.70 -7.28
C ALA A 285 1.36 4.52 -8.78
N GLN A 286 2.63 4.47 -9.21
CA GLN A 286 2.96 4.24 -10.62
C GLN A 286 2.42 2.88 -11.09
N TYR A 287 2.60 1.85 -10.26
CA TYR A 287 2.19 0.51 -10.64
C TYR A 287 0.68 0.31 -10.52
N SER A 288 0.05 0.80 -9.46
CA SER A 288 -1.41 0.72 -9.35
C SER A 288 -2.09 1.46 -10.49
N ILE A 289 -1.58 2.63 -10.89
CA ILE A 289 -2.08 3.39 -12.05
C ILE A 289 -1.85 2.64 -13.37
N SER A 290 -0.69 2.01 -13.60
CA SER A 290 -0.46 1.27 -14.85
C SER A 290 -1.36 0.04 -14.99
N VAL A 291 -1.77 -0.58 -13.88
CA VAL A 291 -2.75 -1.68 -13.87
C VAL A 291 -4.18 -1.16 -14.02
N LEU A 292 -4.52 -0.08 -13.31
CA LEU A 292 -5.88 0.46 -13.28
C LEU A 292 -6.24 1.15 -14.60
N TYR A 293 -5.29 1.86 -15.20
CA TYR A 293 -5.41 2.68 -16.40
C TYR A 293 -4.31 2.35 -17.42
N PRO A 294 -4.41 1.21 -18.12
CA PRO A 294 -3.35 0.73 -19.01
C PRO A 294 -3.08 1.65 -20.23
N ASP A 295 -4.02 2.53 -20.56
CA ASP A 295 -3.87 3.52 -21.64
C ASP A 295 -2.97 4.70 -21.23
N VAL A 296 -2.73 4.93 -19.94
CA VAL A 296 -1.87 6.04 -19.46
C VAL A 296 -0.41 5.58 -19.49
N PRO A 297 0.47 6.27 -20.24
CA PRO A 297 1.90 6.00 -20.20
C PRO A 297 2.46 6.29 -18.80
N VAL A 298 3.08 5.30 -18.15
CA VAL A 298 3.70 5.45 -16.83
C VAL A 298 5.20 5.25 -16.95
N TYR A 299 5.98 6.16 -16.38
CA TYR A 299 7.44 6.16 -16.48
C TYR A 299 8.10 6.32 -15.12
N ASN A 300 9.19 5.59 -14.92
CA ASN A 300 10.04 5.74 -13.76
C ASN A 300 11.22 6.66 -14.07
N LEU A 301 11.38 7.71 -13.26
CA LEU A 301 12.51 8.62 -13.34
C LEU A 301 13.67 8.05 -12.53
N ILE A 302 14.80 7.82 -13.22
CA ILE A 302 16.06 7.44 -12.58
C ILE A 302 16.81 8.74 -12.23
N PRO A 303 16.99 9.07 -10.94
CA PRO A 303 17.80 10.21 -10.55
C PRO A 303 19.25 10.01 -11.03
N SER A 304 19.93 11.09 -11.41
CA SER A 304 21.33 11.09 -11.88
C SER A 304 22.38 10.56 -10.87
N GLY A 305 21.95 10.07 -9.70
CA GLY A 305 22.81 9.47 -8.67
C GLY A 305 23.47 10.48 -7.73
N LYS A 306 23.43 11.78 -8.04
CA LYS A 306 23.98 12.83 -7.16
C LYS A 306 23.16 12.94 -5.86
N GLY A 307 23.82 12.78 -4.71
CA GLY A 307 23.22 13.00 -3.39
C GLY A 307 22.43 11.81 -2.81
N ILE A 308 22.47 10.63 -3.43
CA ILE A 308 21.91 9.41 -2.81
C ILE A 308 22.85 8.95 -1.70
N ASN A 309 22.36 8.94 -0.46
CA ASN A 309 23.08 8.40 0.69
C ASN A 309 23.47 6.93 0.42
N THR A 310 24.74 6.57 0.64
CA THR A 310 25.30 5.22 0.45
C THR A 310 24.49 4.15 1.21
N THR A 311 23.93 4.45 2.38
CA THR A 311 23.06 3.51 3.12
C THR A 311 21.72 3.20 2.45
N ARG A 312 21.31 3.96 1.43
CA ARG A 312 20.09 3.67 0.64
C ARG A 312 20.38 3.06 -0.73
N GLN A 313 21.64 3.01 -1.18
CA GLN A 313 21.99 2.45 -2.49
C GLN A 313 21.55 0.98 -2.63
N ASP A 314 21.70 0.18 -1.57
CA ASP A 314 21.27 -1.23 -1.59
C ASP A 314 19.75 -1.36 -1.71
N SER A 315 19.00 -0.57 -0.94
CA SER A 315 17.53 -0.51 -1.06
C SER A 315 17.11 -0.03 -2.44
N TYR A 316 17.75 1.00 -3.00
CA TYR A 316 17.49 1.47 -4.36
C TYR A 316 17.83 0.42 -5.41
N THR A 317 18.88 -0.39 -5.20
CA THR A 317 19.25 -1.46 -6.13
C THR A 317 18.21 -2.58 -6.11
N VAL A 318 17.72 -2.97 -4.93
CA VAL A 318 16.64 -3.97 -4.83
C VAL A 318 15.33 -3.40 -5.39
N ILE A 319 14.96 -2.16 -5.05
CA ILE A 319 13.79 -1.48 -5.62
C ILE A 319 13.89 -1.38 -7.13
N HIS A 320 15.03 -0.94 -7.67
CA HIS A 320 15.28 -0.81 -9.09
C HIS A 320 15.14 -2.14 -9.81
N ARG A 321 15.80 -3.20 -9.32
CA ARG A 321 15.66 -4.55 -9.87
C ARG A 321 14.22 -5.04 -9.82
N LEU A 322 13.47 -4.72 -8.78
CA LEU A 322 12.05 -5.08 -8.69
C LEU A 322 11.19 -4.25 -9.65
N PHE A 323 11.51 -2.97 -9.87
CA PHE A 323 10.81 -2.13 -10.83
C PHE A 323 11.12 -2.50 -12.29
N GLU A 324 12.33 -2.98 -12.59
CA GLU A 324 12.64 -3.62 -13.87
C GLU A 324 11.73 -4.83 -14.10
N LYS A 325 11.45 -5.61 -13.05
CA LYS A 325 10.56 -6.78 -13.13
C LYS A 325 9.09 -6.42 -13.34
N ILE A 326 8.65 -5.23 -12.91
CA ILE A 326 7.25 -4.79 -13.07
C ILE A 326 6.99 -4.01 -14.37
N ALA A 327 7.98 -3.95 -15.28
CA ALA A 327 7.88 -3.44 -16.65
C ALA A 327 7.45 -1.97 -16.80
N ILE A 328 7.71 -1.12 -15.80
CA ILE A 328 7.58 0.33 -15.96
C ILE A 328 8.86 0.86 -16.65
N PRO A 329 8.77 1.51 -17.82
CA PRO A 329 9.94 2.02 -18.52
C PRO A 329 10.70 3.07 -17.70
N ASN A 330 12.03 2.98 -17.74
CA ASN A 330 12.91 3.94 -17.09
C ASN A 330 13.27 5.09 -18.02
N ILE A 331 13.24 6.31 -17.49
CA ILE A 331 13.70 7.52 -18.16
C ILE A 331 14.79 8.16 -17.30
N GLN A 332 15.92 8.48 -17.94
CA GLN A 332 17.00 9.22 -17.33
C GLN A 332 16.86 10.69 -17.73
N ILE A 333 16.88 11.58 -16.73
CA ILE A 333 16.79 13.04 -16.90
C ILE A 333 18.07 13.73 -16.42
#